data_AF-A0A850T9S2-F1
#
_entry.id   AF-A0A850T9S2-F1
#
_cell.length_a   1.000
_cell.length_b   1.000
_cell.length_c   1.000
_cell.angle_alpha   90.00
_cell.angle_beta   90.00
_cell.angle_gamma   90.00
#
_symmetry.space_group_name_H-M   'P 1'
#
loop_
_entity.id
_entity.type
_entity.pdbx_description
1 polymer ?
#
loop_
_entity_poly.entity_id
_entity_poly.type
_entity_poly.pdbx_seq_one_letter_code
_entity_poly.pdbx_strand_id
1 'polypeptide(L)'
;MKKTINWSAVYSWDPKYSSGEGVACYEKCDGYCCTPFFGDELKLINAEPVLPMLESEYEYLLSIGGLAGVTDNVKSEVYEPVEGAEVRVYYAKCSCRGLCSPHEFRPFICQVYPFFPLIDAEGEIEGFEIASLLDMFHKNENPCYLAEKKSIKVQERVRKHLQPLIRGNPEMIFLLRAVRTITEFMKRALKETVEIRNTKNRRKFLSSFERKVFMREPWRNEEFLKRIASEYMNAFNE
;
A
#
# COMPACT_ATOMS: atom_id res chain seq x y z
N MET A 1 0.08 19.74 20.40
CA MET A 1 -1.08 19.44 19.54
C MET A 1 -0.65 18.31 18.62
N LYS A 2 -1.23 17.11 18.72
CA LYS A 2 -0.90 16.01 17.80
C LYS A 2 -1.19 16.50 16.37
N LYS A 3 -0.18 16.53 15.50
CA LYS A 3 -0.39 16.88 14.10
C LYS A 3 -1.08 15.69 13.44
N THR A 4 -2.32 15.89 13.00
CA THR A 4 -3.02 14.95 12.13
C THR A 4 -2.49 15.08 10.71
N ILE A 5 -2.69 14.05 9.89
CA ILE A 5 -2.29 14.07 8.48
C ILE A 5 -3.07 15.16 7.73
N ASN A 6 -2.34 16.05 7.05
CA ASN A 6 -2.93 17.00 6.12
C ASN A 6 -3.27 16.28 4.81
N TRP A 7 -4.38 15.56 4.81
CA TRP A 7 -4.86 14.84 3.64
C TRP A 7 -5.15 15.76 2.46
N SER A 8 -5.57 17.00 2.70
CA SER A 8 -5.69 17.98 1.62
C SER A 8 -4.36 18.23 0.91
N ALA A 9 -3.25 18.33 1.64
CA ALA A 9 -1.93 18.44 1.02
C ALA A 9 -1.54 17.15 0.29
N VAL A 10 -1.79 15.97 0.87
CA VAL A 10 -1.55 14.66 0.23
C VAL A 10 -2.31 14.55 -1.10
N TYR A 11 -3.59 14.91 -1.13
CA TYR A 11 -4.48 14.77 -2.28
C TYR A 11 -4.45 15.96 -3.25
N SER A 12 -3.95 17.13 -2.81
CA SER A 12 -3.62 18.25 -3.70
C SER A 12 -2.43 17.91 -4.60
N TRP A 13 -1.58 17.01 -4.12
CA TRP A 13 -0.66 16.29 -4.96
C TRP A 13 -1.43 15.16 -5.64
N ASP A 14 -2.01 15.44 -6.80
CA ASP A 14 -2.11 14.35 -7.76
C ASP A 14 -0.68 14.06 -8.21
N PRO A 15 -0.25 12.80 -8.25
CA PRO A 15 0.62 12.33 -9.31
C PRO A 15 0.01 12.59 -10.72
N LYS A 16 -0.63 13.74 -10.99
CA LYS A 16 -0.68 14.38 -12.30
C LYS A 16 0.76 14.53 -12.65
N TYR A 17 1.34 13.56 -13.33
CA TYR A 17 1.77 13.73 -14.70
C TYR A 17 1.58 15.14 -15.31
N SER A 18 2.03 16.17 -14.60
CA SER A 18 1.98 17.57 -14.95
C SER A 18 3.12 17.78 -15.92
N SER A 19 2.83 17.44 -17.18
CA SER A 19 3.71 17.33 -18.34
C SER A 19 4.79 16.23 -18.26
N GLY A 20 4.78 15.32 -19.25
CA GLY A 20 5.84 14.34 -19.47
C GLY A 20 5.38 12.90 -19.65
N GLU A 21 6.32 11.98 -19.82
CA GLU A 21 6.02 10.60 -20.16
C GLU A 21 5.62 9.74 -18.95
N GLY A 22 4.40 9.19 -18.99
CA GLY A 22 3.76 8.38 -17.94
C GLY A 22 2.31 8.79 -17.71
N VAL A 23 1.91 9.97 -18.21
CA VAL A 23 0.54 10.49 -18.18
C VAL A 23 -0.43 9.40 -18.57
N ALA A 24 -1.39 9.16 -17.68
CA ALA A 24 -2.47 8.23 -17.90
C ALA A 24 -1.99 6.84 -18.34
N CYS A 25 -0.92 6.32 -17.72
CA CYS A 25 -0.47 4.97 -18.01
C CYS A 25 -1.60 3.95 -17.87
N TYR A 26 -2.53 4.19 -16.93
CA TYR A 26 -3.75 3.41 -16.74
C TYR A 26 -4.68 3.49 -17.97
N GLU A 27 -4.83 4.63 -18.64
CA GLU A 27 -5.59 4.72 -19.89
C GLU A 27 -4.92 3.92 -21.02
N LYS A 28 -3.59 3.91 -21.07
CA LYS A 28 -2.83 3.19 -22.11
C LYS A 28 -2.89 1.67 -21.99
N CYS A 29 -3.23 1.16 -20.81
CA CYS A 29 -3.35 -0.27 -20.55
C CYS A 29 -4.74 -0.67 -20.04
N ASP A 30 -5.75 0.19 -20.21
CA ASP A 30 -7.13 -0.05 -19.75
C ASP A 30 -7.20 -0.51 -18.28
N GLY A 31 -6.45 0.19 -17.42
CA GLY A 31 -6.41 -0.08 -15.98
C GLY A 31 -5.76 -1.40 -15.61
N TYR A 32 -4.95 -2.02 -16.50
CA TYR A 32 -4.34 -3.34 -16.31
C TYR A 32 -3.86 -3.53 -14.87
N CYS A 33 -3.04 -2.62 -14.32
CA CYS A 33 -2.45 -2.62 -12.96
C CYS A 33 -3.43 -2.89 -11.80
N CYS A 34 -4.74 -2.73 -12.01
CA CYS A 34 -5.79 -2.91 -11.02
C CYS A 34 -6.71 -4.11 -11.32
N THR A 35 -6.35 -4.96 -12.29
CA THR A 35 -7.10 -6.17 -12.63
C THR A 35 -6.60 -7.39 -11.82
N PRO A 36 -7.45 -8.41 -11.57
CA PRO A 36 -7.05 -9.62 -10.85
C PRO A 36 -6.09 -10.50 -11.70
N PHE A 37 -4.80 -10.20 -11.68
CA PHE A 37 -3.80 -10.82 -12.56
C PHE A 37 -3.54 -12.29 -12.35
N PHE A 38 -3.66 -12.74 -11.11
CA PHE A 38 -3.37 -14.11 -10.78
C PHE A 38 -4.54 -15.05 -11.08
N GLY A 39 -5.69 -14.51 -11.53
CA GLY A 39 -6.89 -15.28 -11.86
C GLY A 39 -7.15 -16.39 -10.83
N ASP A 40 -7.36 -17.61 -11.31
CA ASP A 40 -7.64 -18.78 -10.47
C ASP A 40 -6.42 -19.32 -9.68
N GLU A 41 -5.23 -18.74 -9.83
CA GLU A 41 -4.04 -19.14 -9.05
C GLU A 41 -4.14 -18.69 -7.58
N LEU A 42 -4.90 -17.63 -7.30
CA LEU A 42 -5.34 -17.25 -5.96
C LEU A 42 -6.80 -17.69 -5.82
N LYS A 43 -7.13 -18.58 -4.88
CA LYS A 43 -8.49 -19.13 -4.71
C LYS A 43 -9.28 -18.49 -3.57
N LEU A 44 -8.59 -17.93 -2.59
CA LEU A 44 -9.15 -17.32 -1.38
C LEU A 44 -9.17 -15.79 -1.46
N ILE A 45 -8.25 -15.19 -2.21
CA ILE A 45 -8.05 -13.73 -2.28
C ILE A 45 -8.39 -13.16 -3.67
N ASN A 46 -8.84 -13.98 -4.63
CA ASN A 46 -9.24 -13.56 -5.98
C ASN A 46 -10.63 -12.88 -6.01
N ALA A 47 -10.76 -11.84 -5.18
CA ALA A 47 -11.86 -10.90 -5.18
C ALA A 47 -11.39 -9.56 -5.73
N GLU A 48 -12.34 -8.67 -5.99
CA GLU A 48 -12.08 -7.27 -6.35
C GLU A 48 -11.01 -6.64 -5.42
N PRO A 49 -10.15 -5.74 -5.94
CA PRO A 49 -9.14 -5.07 -5.13
C PRO A 49 -9.74 -4.44 -3.88
N VAL A 50 -9.18 -4.75 -2.71
CA VAL A 50 -9.56 -4.15 -1.44
C VAL A 50 -8.54 -3.05 -1.11
N LEU A 51 -9.03 -1.83 -0.93
CA LEU A 51 -8.23 -0.64 -0.66
C LEU A 51 -8.28 -0.35 0.85
N PRO A 52 -7.16 -0.55 1.58
CA PRO A 52 -7.05 -0.11 2.96
C PRO A 52 -6.87 1.42 3.02
N MET A 53 -7.55 2.05 3.97
CA MET A 53 -7.44 3.46 4.30
C MET A 53 -7.38 3.62 5.82
N LEU A 54 -6.59 4.59 6.29
CA LEU A 54 -6.69 5.03 7.68
C LEU A 54 -8.05 5.73 7.91
N GLU A 55 -8.53 5.74 9.14
CA GLU A 55 -9.77 6.45 9.52
C GLU A 55 -9.75 7.91 9.05
N SER A 56 -8.68 8.65 9.35
CA SER A 56 -8.53 10.05 8.95
C SER A 56 -8.52 10.25 7.43
N GLU A 57 -7.98 9.28 6.67
CA GLU A 57 -7.97 9.28 5.21
C GLU A 57 -9.37 9.05 4.64
N TYR A 58 -10.04 8.01 5.15
CA TYR A 58 -11.37 7.62 4.75
C TYR A 58 -12.37 8.75 4.98
N GLU A 59 -12.33 9.38 6.16
CA GLU A 59 -13.16 10.54 6.49
C GLU A 59 -12.88 11.72 5.57
N TYR A 60 -11.61 12.01 5.29
CA TYR A 60 -11.24 13.07 4.36
C TYR A 60 -11.80 12.80 2.95
N LEU A 61 -11.57 11.61 2.39
CA LEU A 61 -12.06 11.24 1.07
C LEU A 61 -13.59 11.27 1.00
N LEU A 62 -14.27 10.81 2.05
CA LEU A 62 -15.73 10.89 2.15
C LEU A 62 -16.20 12.35 2.11
N SER A 63 -15.52 13.25 2.84
CA SER A 63 -15.89 14.67 2.93
C SER A 63 -15.79 15.43 1.61
N ILE A 64 -14.89 15.00 0.71
CA ILE A 64 -14.70 15.61 -0.62
C ILE A 64 -15.42 14.85 -1.75
N GLY A 65 -16.19 13.82 -1.42
CA GLY A 65 -16.86 12.95 -2.41
C GLY A 65 -15.89 12.07 -3.22
N GLY A 66 -14.69 11.83 -2.71
CA GLY A 66 -13.60 11.13 -3.40
C GLY A 66 -13.72 9.61 -3.50
N LEU A 67 -14.71 9.01 -2.82
CA LEU A 67 -14.88 7.55 -2.77
C LEU A 67 -15.84 7.00 -3.84
N ALA A 68 -16.21 7.79 -4.85
CA ALA A 68 -17.05 7.31 -5.95
C ALA A 68 -16.44 6.06 -6.62
N GLY A 69 -17.17 4.93 -6.63
CA GLY A 69 -16.71 3.65 -7.18
C GLY A 69 -15.78 2.83 -6.26
N VAL A 70 -15.52 3.30 -5.04
CA VAL A 70 -14.67 2.63 -4.03
C VAL A 70 -15.50 2.17 -2.80
N THR A 71 -16.77 2.55 -2.68
CA THR A 71 -17.57 2.35 -1.45
C THR A 71 -18.45 1.10 -1.41
N ASP A 72 -18.40 0.21 -2.40
CA ASP A 72 -19.29 -0.95 -2.39
C ASP A 72 -18.88 -1.91 -1.27
N ASN A 73 -19.57 -1.84 -0.12
CA ASN A 73 -19.33 -2.63 1.10
C ASN A 73 -18.04 -2.30 1.88
N VAL A 74 -17.91 -1.03 2.32
CA VAL A 74 -16.84 -0.64 3.26
C VAL A 74 -16.96 -1.39 4.59
N LYS A 75 -15.87 -2.00 5.05
CA LYS A 75 -15.73 -2.59 6.37
C LYS A 75 -14.65 -1.86 7.16
N SER A 76 -14.72 -1.86 8.48
CA SER A 76 -13.63 -1.36 9.32
C SER A 76 -13.17 -2.43 10.29
N GLU A 77 -11.87 -2.48 10.55
CA GLU A 77 -11.29 -3.21 11.69
C GLU A 77 -10.61 -2.21 12.63
N VAL A 78 -10.69 -2.48 13.94
CA VAL A 78 -9.98 -1.72 14.97
C VAL A 78 -8.83 -2.57 15.49
N TYR A 79 -7.66 -1.96 15.56
CA TYR A 79 -6.45 -2.56 16.09
C TYR A 79 -5.97 -1.76 17.29
N GLU A 80 -5.43 -2.46 18.28
CA GLU A 80 -4.88 -1.85 19.49
C GLU A 80 -3.37 -2.12 19.55
N PRO A 81 -2.53 -1.27 18.91
CA PRO A 81 -1.07 -1.45 18.90
C PRO A 81 -0.46 -1.43 20.31
N VAL A 82 -1.02 -0.65 21.22
CA VAL A 82 -0.69 -0.63 22.65
C VAL A 82 -1.97 -0.41 23.45
N GLU A 83 -1.96 -0.80 24.73
CA GLU A 83 -3.13 -0.70 25.61
C GLU A 83 -3.74 0.71 25.61
N GLY A 84 -5.02 0.79 25.27
CA GLY A 84 -5.81 2.02 25.20
C GLY A 84 -5.58 2.88 23.95
N ALA A 85 -4.73 2.48 23.02
CA ALA A 85 -4.53 3.18 21.75
C ALA A 85 -5.22 2.44 20.61
N GLU A 86 -6.26 3.04 20.01
CA GLU A 86 -6.97 2.44 18.88
C GLU A 86 -6.49 3.00 17.53
N VAL A 87 -6.35 2.11 16.56
CA VAL A 87 -6.10 2.42 15.14
C VAL A 87 -7.17 1.74 14.32
N ARG A 88 -8.05 2.52 13.69
CA ARG A 88 -9.08 2.01 12.79
C ARG A 88 -8.61 2.04 11.35
N VAL A 89 -8.79 0.91 10.66
CA VAL A 89 -8.51 0.77 9.23
C VAL A 89 -9.81 0.42 8.51
N TYR A 90 -10.13 1.21 7.49
CA TYR A 90 -11.25 0.97 6.58
C TYR A 90 -10.76 0.18 5.37
N TYR A 91 -11.54 -0.82 4.97
CA TYR A 91 -11.31 -1.67 3.82
C TYR A 91 -12.48 -1.52 2.87
N ALA A 92 -12.19 -1.02 1.67
CA ALA A 92 -13.20 -0.69 0.69
C ALA A 92 -12.93 -1.46 -0.61
N LYS A 93 -13.94 -2.12 -1.18
CA LYS A 93 -13.79 -2.80 -2.46
C LYS A 93 -13.81 -1.77 -3.59
N CYS A 94 -12.86 -1.88 -4.50
CA CYS A 94 -12.74 -1.01 -5.65
C CYS A 94 -13.25 -1.70 -6.91
N SER A 95 -14.32 -1.15 -7.49
CA SER A 95 -14.87 -1.60 -8.78
C SER A 95 -14.34 -0.79 -9.97
N CYS A 96 -13.58 0.27 -9.71
CA CYS A 96 -13.04 1.17 -10.76
C CYS A 96 -12.02 0.52 -11.71
N ARG A 97 -11.40 -0.61 -11.33
CA ARG A 97 -10.38 -1.31 -12.14
C ARG A 97 -9.26 -0.40 -12.67
N GLY A 98 -8.85 0.59 -11.89
CA GLY A 98 -7.79 1.54 -12.28
C GLY A 98 -8.27 2.71 -13.15
N LEU A 99 -9.56 2.78 -13.46
CA LEU A 99 -10.22 3.87 -14.20
C LEU A 99 -11.00 4.80 -13.26
N CYS A 100 -10.43 5.11 -12.09
CA CYS A 100 -11.05 5.96 -11.08
C CYS A 100 -11.31 7.37 -11.64
N SER A 101 -12.47 7.96 -11.33
CA SER A 101 -12.83 9.31 -11.74
C SER A 101 -13.39 10.13 -10.57
N PRO A 102 -12.73 11.23 -10.15
CA PRO A 102 -11.43 11.69 -10.65
C PRO A 102 -10.27 10.84 -10.10
N HIS A 103 -9.26 10.58 -10.94
CA HIS A 103 -8.17 9.64 -10.61
C HIS A 103 -7.29 10.10 -9.42
N GLU A 104 -7.28 11.40 -9.12
CA GLU A 104 -6.55 11.99 -8.00
C GLU A 104 -7.07 11.53 -6.62
N PHE A 105 -8.34 11.14 -6.52
CA PHE A 105 -8.95 10.72 -5.25
C PHE A 105 -8.78 9.23 -4.92
N ARG A 106 -7.93 8.52 -5.66
CA ARG A 106 -7.52 7.16 -5.30
C ARG A 106 -6.85 7.15 -3.91
N PRO A 107 -7.14 6.16 -3.05
CA PRO A 107 -6.46 5.99 -1.77
C PRO A 107 -4.93 6.07 -1.85
N PHE A 108 -4.29 6.51 -0.77
CA PHE A 108 -2.85 6.74 -0.65
C PHE A 108 -2.02 5.54 -1.13
N ILE A 109 -2.44 4.32 -0.80
CA ILE A 109 -1.78 3.09 -1.25
C ILE A 109 -1.71 2.98 -2.79
N CYS A 110 -2.71 3.49 -3.49
CA CYS A 110 -2.74 3.57 -4.96
C CYS A 110 -1.95 4.77 -5.51
N GLN A 111 -1.73 5.81 -4.71
CA GLN A 111 -0.91 6.97 -5.11
C GLN A 111 0.58 6.65 -5.08
N VAL A 112 1.03 5.79 -4.16
CA VAL A 112 2.44 5.38 -4.05
C VAL A 112 2.80 4.22 -4.98
N TYR A 113 1.82 3.53 -5.59
CA TYR A 113 2.08 2.45 -6.54
C TYR A 113 3.04 2.89 -7.69
N PRO A 114 4.01 2.04 -8.11
CA PRO A 114 4.28 0.67 -7.66
C PRO A 114 5.29 0.56 -6.52
N PHE A 115 5.63 1.67 -5.85
CA PHE A 115 6.69 1.71 -4.85
C PHE A 115 6.21 2.16 -3.48
N PHE A 116 6.42 1.31 -2.47
CA PHE A 116 6.18 1.70 -1.10
C PHE A 116 7.44 2.37 -0.52
N PRO A 117 7.35 3.59 0.05
CA PRO A 117 8.50 4.25 0.65
C PRO A 117 8.91 3.56 1.95
N LEU A 118 10.22 3.37 2.13
CA LEU A 118 10.82 2.94 3.38
C LEU A 118 11.37 4.17 4.10
N ILE A 119 11.04 4.31 5.39
CA ILE A 119 11.43 5.45 6.21
C ILE A 119 12.17 5.03 7.49
N ASP A 120 12.94 5.97 8.04
CA ASP A 120 13.55 5.90 9.38
C ASP A 120 12.56 6.36 10.49
N ALA A 121 13.06 6.73 11.68
CA ALA A 121 12.21 7.13 12.82
C ALA A 121 11.73 8.58 12.69
N GLU A 122 12.52 9.40 12.02
CA GLU A 122 12.33 10.83 11.80
C GLU A 122 11.44 11.11 10.57
N GLY A 123 11.21 10.07 9.76
CA GLY A 123 10.38 10.13 8.57
C GLY A 123 11.17 10.35 7.28
N GLU A 124 12.49 10.14 7.28
CA GLU A 124 13.35 10.18 6.10
C GLU A 124 13.16 8.98 5.19
N ILE A 125 12.87 9.23 3.91
CA ILE A 125 12.76 8.16 2.91
C ILE A 125 14.17 7.65 2.54
N GLU A 126 14.56 6.57 3.21
CA GLU A 126 15.80 5.83 3.00
C GLU A 126 15.78 5.04 1.68
N GLY A 127 14.60 4.61 1.23
CA GLY A 127 14.48 3.77 0.05
C GLY A 127 13.05 3.44 -0.34
N PHE A 128 12.91 2.46 -1.23
CA PHE A 128 11.62 2.02 -1.75
C PHE A 128 11.59 0.50 -1.95
N GLU A 129 10.43 -0.10 -1.72
CA GLU A 129 10.15 -1.48 -2.09
C GLU A 129 9.10 -1.57 -3.18
N ILE A 130 9.15 -2.64 -3.98
CA ILE A 130 8.08 -2.95 -4.92
C ILE A 130 6.82 -3.34 -4.13
N ALA A 131 5.73 -2.59 -4.33
CA ALA A 131 4.48 -2.70 -3.58
C ALA A 131 3.47 -3.70 -4.18
N SER A 132 3.85 -4.44 -5.24
CA SER A 132 2.92 -5.24 -6.02
C SER A 132 3.52 -6.57 -6.46
N LEU A 133 2.74 -7.65 -6.29
CA LEU A 133 3.09 -8.98 -6.77
C LEU A 133 3.15 -9.04 -8.31
N LEU A 134 2.36 -8.22 -9.03
CA LEU A 134 2.46 -8.11 -10.48
C LEU A 134 3.88 -7.70 -10.89
N ASP A 135 4.39 -6.65 -10.26
CA ASP A 135 5.71 -6.08 -10.54
C ASP A 135 6.85 -7.00 -10.05
N MET A 136 6.56 -7.97 -9.19
CA MET A 136 7.49 -9.02 -8.79
C MET A 136 7.57 -10.17 -9.81
N PHE A 137 6.44 -10.61 -10.37
CA PHE A 137 6.37 -11.80 -11.24
C PHE A 137 6.39 -11.52 -12.74
N HIS A 138 5.97 -10.35 -13.19
CA HIS A 138 5.74 -10.05 -14.61
C HIS A 138 6.62 -8.90 -15.15
N LYS A 139 7.84 -8.72 -14.61
CA LYS A 139 8.73 -7.60 -14.95
C LYS A 139 8.94 -7.33 -16.45
N ASN A 140 8.85 -8.35 -17.30
CA ASN A 140 9.16 -8.24 -18.73
C ASN A 140 7.93 -8.53 -19.64
N GLU A 141 6.77 -8.84 -19.07
CA GLU A 141 5.59 -9.34 -19.81
C GLU A 141 4.32 -8.52 -19.54
N ASN A 142 4.40 -7.48 -18.69
CA ASN A 142 3.26 -6.64 -18.36
C ASN A 142 3.25 -5.32 -19.18
N PRO A 143 2.08 -4.77 -19.53
CA PRO A 143 1.96 -3.45 -20.15
C PRO A 143 2.29 -2.28 -19.20
N CYS A 144 2.52 -2.55 -17.90
CA CYS A 144 2.85 -1.57 -16.87
C CYS A 144 4.38 -1.36 -16.75
N TYR A 145 4.94 -0.49 -17.57
CA TYR A 145 6.39 -0.25 -17.58
C TYR A 145 6.92 0.66 -16.45
N LEU A 146 6.08 1.07 -15.48
CA LEU A 146 6.47 2.05 -14.46
C LEU A 146 7.59 1.54 -13.54
N ALA A 147 7.44 0.33 -12.99
CA ALA A 147 8.41 -0.23 -12.06
C ALA A 147 9.74 -0.60 -12.74
N GLU A 148 9.69 -1.08 -13.98
CA GLU A 148 10.87 -1.53 -14.72
C GLU A 148 11.62 -0.36 -15.37
N LYS A 149 10.92 0.47 -16.17
CA LYS A 149 11.55 1.45 -17.06
C LYS A 149 11.64 2.84 -16.44
N LYS A 150 10.89 3.12 -15.37
CA LYS A 150 10.75 4.46 -14.78
C LYS A 150 10.94 4.51 -13.27
N SER A 151 11.51 3.46 -12.67
CA SER A 151 11.72 3.34 -11.22
C SER A 151 12.32 4.59 -10.58
N ILE A 152 13.47 5.05 -11.08
CA ILE A 152 14.19 6.22 -10.52
C ILE A 152 13.29 7.45 -10.53
N LYS A 153 12.68 7.77 -11.68
CA LYS A 153 11.82 8.97 -11.82
C LYS A 153 10.59 8.91 -10.92
N VAL A 154 9.96 7.74 -10.79
CA VAL A 154 8.81 7.56 -9.89
C VAL A 154 9.24 7.74 -8.44
N GLN A 155 10.34 7.12 -8.03
CA GLN A 155 10.87 7.20 -6.66
C GLN A 155 11.29 8.62 -6.26
N GLU A 156 12.05 9.32 -7.12
CA GLU A 156 12.43 10.72 -6.90
C GLU A 156 11.20 11.61 -6.69
N ARG A 157 10.14 11.34 -7.46
CA ARG A 157 8.90 12.09 -7.38
C ARG A 157 8.13 11.79 -6.10
N VAL A 158 7.94 10.52 -5.76
CA VAL A 158 7.31 10.12 -4.49
C VAL A 158 8.08 10.77 -3.34
N ARG A 159 9.42 10.70 -3.35
CA ARG A 159 10.25 11.36 -2.34
C ARG A 159 9.98 12.86 -2.28
N LYS A 160 10.03 13.58 -3.40
CA LYS A 160 9.83 15.04 -3.45
C LYS A 160 8.51 15.48 -2.82
N HIS A 161 7.43 14.73 -3.05
CA HIS A 161 6.09 15.14 -2.63
C HIS A 161 5.66 14.57 -1.28
N LEU A 162 6.08 13.35 -0.96
CA LEU A 162 5.66 12.67 0.25
C LEU A 162 6.57 12.97 1.45
N GLN A 163 7.88 13.18 1.23
CA GLN A 163 8.83 13.50 2.31
C GLN A 163 8.35 14.66 3.21
N PRO A 164 7.88 15.80 2.67
CA PRO A 164 7.41 16.92 3.49
C PRO A 164 6.14 16.61 4.29
N LEU A 165 5.38 15.58 3.88
CA LEU A 165 4.13 15.16 4.53
C LEU A 165 4.39 14.11 5.63
N ILE A 166 5.46 13.34 5.51
CA ILE A 166 5.88 12.34 6.50
C ILE A 166 6.60 13.01 7.67
N ARG A 167 7.58 13.90 7.39
CA ARG A 167 8.43 14.49 8.44
C ARG A 167 7.60 15.19 9.51
N GLY A 168 7.80 14.77 10.76
CA GLY A 168 7.08 15.33 11.91
C GLY A 168 5.58 14.99 11.94
N ASN A 169 5.17 13.92 11.24
CA ASN A 169 3.82 13.36 11.30
C ASN A 169 3.85 11.95 11.90
N PRO A 170 3.60 11.80 13.22
CA PRO A 170 3.55 10.52 13.92
C PRO A 170 2.67 9.45 13.25
N GLU A 171 1.48 9.83 12.78
CA GLU A 171 0.52 8.88 12.19
C GLU A 171 1.06 8.30 10.89
N MET A 172 1.72 9.14 10.08
CA MET A 172 2.28 8.71 8.81
C MET A 172 3.59 7.95 8.97
N ILE A 173 4.40 8.33 9.97
CA ILE A 173 5.59 7.56 10.37
C ILE A 173 5.18 6.16 10.82
N PHE A 174 4.18 6.07 11.72
CA PHE A 174 3.66 4.80 12.20
C PHE A 174 3.11 3.95 11.05
N LEU A 175 2.26 4.49 10.18
CA LEU A 175 1.67 3.74 9.05
C LEU A 175 2.75 3.10 8.18
N LEU A 176 3.72 3.90 7.74
CA LEU A 176 4.76 3.42 6.81
C LEU A 176 5.65 2.36 7.47
N ARG A 177 6.00 2.54 8.75
CA ARG A 177 6.79 1.56 9.51
C ARG A 177 6.01 0.29 9.88
N ALA A 178 4.71 0.40 10.13
CA ALA A 178 3.83 -0.73 10.35
C ALA A 178 3.71 -1.60 9.09
N VAL A 179 3.49 -0.99 7.92
CA VAL A 179 3.44 -1.71 6.63
C VAL A 179 4.78 -2.38 6.30
N ARG A 180 5.91 -1.72 6.59
CA ARG A 180 7.25 -2.34 6.50
C ARG A 180 7.32 -3.58 7.39
N THR A 181 6.92 -3.48 8.65
CA THR A 181 6.91 -4.61 9.60
C THR A 181 6.03 -5.77 9.10
N ILE A 182 4.82 -5.47 8.65
CA ILE A 182 3.88 -6.46 8.07
C ILE A 182 4.54 -7.19 6.89
N THR A 183 5.23 -6.45 6.03
CA THR A 183 5.88 -6.97 4.83
C THR A 183 7.11 -7.82 5.17
N GLU A 184 7.92 -7.40 6.15
CA GLU A 184 9.10 -8.15 6.61
C GLU A 184 8.71 -9.51 7.19
N PHE A 185 7.69 -9.55 8.06
CA PHE A 185 7.19 -10.81 8.62
C PHE A 185 6.62 -11.74 7.55
N MET A 186 5.87 -11.18 6.59
CA MET A 186 5.39 -11.95 5.43
C MET A 186 6.56 -12.53 4.62
N LYS A 187 7.59 -11.73 4.32
CA LYS A 187 8.78 -12.20 3.59
C LYS A 187 9.53 -13.31 4.33
N ARG A 188 9.69 -13.21 5.66
CA ARG A 188 10.31 -14.27 6.47
C ARG A 188 9.52 -15.58 6.36
N ALA A 189 8.21 -15.52 6.61
CA ALA A 189 7.33 -16.68 6.54
C ALA A 189 7.27 -17.31 5.13
N LEU A 190 7.44 -16.50 4.08
CA LEU A 190 7.50 -16.98 2.69
C LEU A 190 8.84 -17.60 2.34
N LYS A 191 9.97 -17.02 2.77
CA LYS A 191 11.33 -17.56 2.51
C LYS A 191 11.50 -18.96 3.11
N GLU A 192 10.89 -19.22 4.25
CA GLU A 192 10.83 -20.56 4.85
C GLU A 192 10.13 -21.58 3.93
N THR A 193 9.28 -21.12 3.01
CA THR A 193 8.42 -21.98 2.19
C THR A 193 8.84 -22.04 0.72
N VAL A 194 9.31 -20.93 0.12
CA VAL A 194 9.64 -20.79 -1.32
C VAL A 194 10.66 -19.68 -1.58
N GLU A 195 11.60 -19.90 -2.51
CA GLU A 195 12.43 -18.82 -3.07
C GLU A 195 11.58 -17.84 -3.90
N ILE A 196 11.43 -16.61 -3.38
CA ILE A 196 10.52 -15.56 -3.88
C ILE A 196 10.78 -15.14 -5.33
N ARG A 197 11.99 -15.38 -5.87
CA ARG A 197 12.40 -14.90 -7.21
C ARG A 197 12.38 -15.97 -8.30
N ASN A 198 11.97 -17.19 -8.00
CA ASN A 198 11.95 -18.26 -8.99
C ASN A 198 10.53 -18.45 -9.57
N THR A 199 10.34 -17.98 -10.80
CA THR A 199 9.07 -18.13 -11.55
C THR A 199 8.64 -19.59 -11.71
N LYS A 200 9.57 -20.57 -11.65
CA LYS A 200 9.24 -22.00 -11.70
C LYS A 200 8.37 -22.46 -10.52
N ASN A 201 8.39 -21.72 -9.40
CA ASN A 201 7.60 -22.02 -8.20
C ASN A 201 6.43 -21.04 -7.98
N ARG A 202 6.04 -20.25 -8.99
CA ARG A 202 4.98 -19.22 -8.86
C ARG A 202 3.72 -19.75 -8.18
N ARG A 203 3.16 -20.86 -8.64
CA ARG A 203 1.94 -21.45 -8.07
C ARG A 203 2.12 -21.87 -6.59
N LYS A 204 3.28 -22.46 -6.25
CA LYS A 204 3.60 -22.84 -4.86
C LYS A 204 3.75 -21.59 -3.98
N PHE A 205 4.39 -20.54 -4.50
CA PHE A 205 4.49 -19.25 -3.83
C PHE A 205 3.12 -18.65 -3.58
N LEU A 206 2.28 -18.50 -4.63
CA LEU A 206 0.97 -17.86 -4.52
C LEU A 206 0.05 -18.63 -3.57
N SER A 207 0.04 -19.96 -3.62
CA SER A 207 -0.72 -20.78 -2.67
C SER A 207 -0.23 -20.61 -1.23
N SER A 208 1.09 -20.55 -1.01
CA SER A 208 1.66 -20.32 0.32
C SER A 208 1.34 -18.91 0.83
N PHE A 209 1.54 -17.90 0.00
CA PHE A 209 1.21 -16.50 0.26
C PHE A 209 -0.26 -16.36 0.65
N GLU A 210 -1.16 -16.88 -0.18
CA GLU A 210 -2.59 -16.81 0.03
C GLU A 210 -3.01 -17.44 1.36
N ARG A 211 -2.52 -18.66 1.65
CA ARG A 211 -2.81 -19.34 2.92
C ARG A 211 -2.33 -18.51 4.11
N LYS A 212 -1.10 -17.98 4.05
CA LYS A 212 -0.50 -17.22 5.14
C LYS A 212 -1.21 -15.89 5.38
N VAL A 213 -1.59 -15.17 4.31
CA VAL A 213 -2.41 -13.95 4.41
C VAL A 213 -3.78 -14.28 5.02
N PHE A 214 -4.48 -15.28 4.48
CA PHE A 214 -5.82 -15.64 4.93
C PHE A 214 -5.84 -16.05 6.41
N MET A 215 -4.87 -16.86 6.84
CA MET A 215 -4.76 -17.33 8.23
C MET A 215 -4.15 -16.29 9.17
N ARG A 216 -3.67 -15.16 8.64
CA ARG A 216 -2.84 -14.16 9.33
C ARG A 216 -1.60 -14.77 10.00
N GLU A 217 -1.11 -15.90 9.48
CA GLU A 217 -0.06 -16.74 10.08
C GLU A 217 1.20 -15.94 10.46
N PRO A 218 1.75 -15.06 9.61
CA PRO A 218 2.99 -14.33 9.93
C PRO A 218 2.84 -13.30 11.05
N TRP A 219 1.61 -12.91 11.39
CA TRP A 219 1.32 -11.79 12.29
C TRP A 219 0.70 -12.24 13.62
N ARG A 220 0.39 -13.53 13.78
CA ARG A 220 -0.18 -14.12 15.00
C ARG A 220 0.90 -14.58 15.97
N ASN A 221 1.85 -13.72 16.30
CA ASN A 221 2.93 -14.02 17.25
C ASN A 221 3.34 -12.78 18.05
N GLU A 222 3.93 -13.00 19.22
CA GLU A 222 4.35 -11.90 20.12
C GLU A 222 5.44 -11.01 19.53
N GLU A 223 6.35 -11.54 18.71
CA GLU A 223 7.42 -10.74 18.10
C GLU A 223 6.83 -9.66 17.20
N PHE A 224 5.85 -10.03 16.37
CA PHE A 224 5.11 -9.10 15.53
C PHE A 224 4.37 -8.03 16.34
N LEU A 225 3.62 -8.45 17.37
CA LEU A 225 2.86 -7.53 18.21
C LEU A 225 3.79 -6.54 18.94
N LYS A 226 4.90 -7.02 19.52
CA LYS A 226 5.92 -6.18 20.15
C LYS A 226 6.55 -5.20 19.16
N ARG A 227 6.76 -5.62 17.91
CA ARG A 227 7.30 -4.74 16.88
C ARG A 227 6.33 -3.63 16.52
N ILE A 228 5.07 -3.96 16.23
CA ILE A 228 4.03 -2.95 15.94
C ILE A 228 3.84 -1.98 17.11
N ALA A 229 3.79 -2.49 18.34
CA ALA A 229 3.75 -1.67 19.55
C ALA A 229 4.94 -0.70 19.62
N SER A 230 6.15 -1.19 19.35
CA SER A 230 7.35 -0.34 19.31
C SER A 230 7.28 0.70 18.20
N GLU A 231 6.81 0.36 17.00
CA GLU A 231 6.64 1.33 15.91
C GLU A 231 5.65 2.44 16.30
N TYR A 232 4.55 2.08 16.98
CA TYR A 232 3.58 3.04 17.50
C TYR A 232 4.20 3.95 18.57
N MET A 233 4.85 3.36 19.58
CA MET A 233 5.44 4.12 20.67
C MET A 233 6.54 5.07 20.19
N ASN A 234 7.37 4.64 19.24
CA ASN A 234 8.42 5.49 18.69
C ASN A 234 7.85 6.67 17.88
N ALA A 235 6.76 6.45 17.16
CA ALA A 235 6.16 7.52 16.36
C ALA A 235 5.42 8.57 17.20
N PHE A 236 4.79 8.16 18.32
CA PHE A 236 3.86 9.00 19.08
C PHE A 236 4.36 9.55 20.43
N ASN A 237 5.55 9.15 20.93
CA ASN A 237 6.07 9.58 22.23
C ASN A 237 7.22 10.61 22.16
N GLU A 238 7.26 11.42 21.10
CA GLU A 238 8.10 12.63 21.03
C GLU A 238 7.32 13.91 21.32
#